data_AF-K1UGM0-F1
#
_entry.id   AF-K1UGM0-F1
#
_cell.length_a   1.000
_cell.length_b   1.000
_cell.length_c   1.000
_cell.angle_alpha   90.00
_cell.angle_beta   90.00
_cell.angle_gamma   90.00
#
_symmetry.space_group_name_H-M   'P 1'
#
loop_
_entity.id
_entity.type
_entity.pdbx_description
1 polymer ?
#
loop_
_entity_poly.entity_id
_entity_poly.type
_entity_poly.pdbx_seq_one_letter_code
_entity_poly.pdbx_strand_id
1 'polypeptide(L)'
;MTGRKECKGLELSTLSKVLLLILPLVVAVLALCIGRLGISPAEVIRSIFGKITGNADLESKNELVLWNIRMPRIILAALVGAGLSVSGCTFQSLFSNPLAT
;
A
#
# COMPACT_ATOMS: atom_id res chain seq x y z
N MET A 1 -38.75 -8.43 23.58
CA MET A 1 -39.08 -9.44 22.54
C MET A 1 -39.51 -8.66 21.32
N THR A 2 -38.89 -8.64 20.15
CA THR A 2 -37.92 -9.47 19.45
C THR A 2 -37.66 -8.61 18.19
N GLY A 3 -36.46 -8.27 17.75
CA GLY A 3 -35.28 -9.07 17.54
C GLY A 3 -34.66 -8.59 16.21
N ARG A 4 -33.35 -8.77 16.07
CA ARG A 4 -32.65 -8.82 14.77
C ARG A 4 -32.72 -7.56 13.91
N LYS A 5 -31.96 -6.52 14.26
CA LYS A 5 -31.20 -5.81 13.22
C LYS A 5 -30.00 -6.69 12.87
N GLU A 6 -30.30 -7.83 12.25
CA GLU A 6 -29.31 -8.72 11.68
C GLU A 6 -28.56 -7.94 10.60
N CYS A 7 -27.26 -7.82 10.84
CA CYS A 7 -26.21 -7.60 9.87
C CYS A 7 -26.70 -7.62 8.41
N LYS A 8 -27.01 -6.46 7.83
CA LYS A 8 -26.85 -6.29 6.38
C LYS A 8 -25.34 -6.37 6.15
N GLY A 9 -24.84 -7.60 6.07
CA GLY A 9 -23.45 -7.92 5.91
C GLY A 9 -22.96 -7.19 4.66
N LEU A 10 -22.15 -6.16 4.89
CA LEU A 10 -21.07 -5.71 4.02
C LEU A 10 -21.21 -6.08 2.53
N GLU A 11 -22.29 -5.66 1.86
CA GLU A 11 -22.43 -5.69 0.40
C GLU A 11 -21.49 -4.59 -0.14
N LEU A 12 -20.18 -4.80 0.00
CA LEU A 12 -19.16 -3.92 -0.52
C LEU A 12 -19.36 -3.92 -2.04
N SER A 13 -19.84 -2.79 -2.57
CA SER A 13 -19.97 -2.60 -4.01
C SER A 13 -18.68 -3.02 -4.69
N THR A 14 -18.76 -3.65 -5.86
CA THR A 14 -17.58 -4.04 -6.65
C THR A 14 -16.60 -2.87 -6.78
N LEU A 15 -17.12 -1.64 -6.87
CA LEU A 15 -16.35 -0.40 -6.86
C LEU A 15 -15.53 -0.19 -5.58
N SER A 16 -16.09 -0.46 -4.40
CA SER A 16 -15.40 -0.33 -3.12
C SER A 16 -14.26 -1.35 -2.97
N LYS A 17 -14.47 -2.59 -3.43
CA LYS A 17 -13.43 -3.64 -3.43
C LYS A 17 -12.27 -3.26 -4.35
N VAL A 18 -12.61 -2.80 -5.55
CA VAL A 18 -11.65 -2.32 -6.55
C VAL A 18 -10.87 -1.13 -6.01
N LEU A 19 -11.55 -0.16 -5.38
CA LEU A 19 -10.89 1.02 -4.79
C LEU A 19 -9.90 0.63 -3.69
N LEU A 20 -10.26 -0.30 -2.80
CA LEU A 20 -9.42 -0.72 -1.68
C LEU A 20 -8.13 -1.43 -2.15
N LEU A 21 -8.19 -2.13 -3.29
CA LEU A 21 -7.00 -2.74 -3.92
C LEU A 21 -6.17 -1.74 -4.72
N ILE A 22 -6.81 -0.85 -5.48
CA ILE A 22 -6.12 0.08 -6.37
C ILE A 22 -5.45 1.22 -5.60
N LEU A 23 -6.11 1.74 -4.56
CA LEU A 23 -5.61 2.89 -3.78
C LEU A 23 -4.20 2.66 -3.20
N PRO A 24 -3.88 1.56 -2.49
CA PRO A 24 -2.55 1.33 -1.96
C PRO A 24 -1.50 1.16 -3.07
N LEU A 25 -1.87 0.59 -4.23
CA LEU A 25 -0.97 0.48 -5.38
C LEU A 25 -0.63 1.86 -5.96
N VAL A 26 -1.62 2.73 -6.14
CA VAL A 26 -1.42 4.10 -6.62
C VAL A 26 -0.55 4.89 -5.63
N VAL A 27 -0.83 4.79 -4.33
CA VAL A 27 -0.03 5.45 -3.29
C VAL A 27 1.40 4.93 -3.27
N ALA A 28 1.63 3.62 -3.46
CA ALA A 28 2.97 3.06 -3.56
C ALA A 28 3.74 3.62 -4.77
N VAL A 29 3.10 3.75 -5.93
CA VAL A 29 3.70 4.36 -7.13
C VAL A 29 4.01 5.85 -6.89
N LEU A 30 3.10 6.59 -6.27
CA LEU A 30 3.34 8.00 -5.91
C LEU A 30 4.49 8.14 -4.89
N ALA A 31 4.55 7.25 -3.89
CA ALA A 31 5.64 7.21 -2.91
C ALA A 31 7.00 6.89 -3.55
N LEU A 32 7.03 6.11 -4.64
CA LEU A 32 8.23 5.90 -5.43
C LEU A 32 8.66 7.16 -6.19
N CYS A 33 7.71 7.96 -6.67
CA CYS A 33 7.97 9.21 -7.39
C CYS A 33 8.47 10.32 -6.46
N ILE A 34 7.95 10.39 -5.23
CA ILE A 34 8.30 11.43 -4.26
C ILE A 34 9.65 11.12 -3.59
N GLY A 35 10.69 11.92 -3.87
CA GLY A 35 11.95 11.86 -3.14
C GLY A 35 13.02 12.84 -3.62
N ARG A 36 14.17 12.83 -2.94
CA ARG A 36 15.24 13.84 -3.03
C ARG A 36 15.87 14.01 -4.43
N LEU A 37 15.72 12.99 -5.25
CA LEU A 37 15.97 13.02 -6.69
C LEU A 37 14.58 12.92 -7.32
N GLY A 38 14.15 13.99 -7.97
CA GLY A 38 12.86 14.03 -8.68
C GLY A 38 12.94 13.08 -9.87
N ILE A 39 12.55 11.81 -9.64
CA ILE A 39 12.51 10.79 -10.67
C ILE A 39 11.13 10.88 -11.30
N SER A 40 11.08 11.03 -12.63
CA SER A 40 9.80 11.05 -13.33
C SER A 40 9.10 9.69 -13.19
N PRO A 41 7.76 9.63 -13.06
CA PRO A 41 7.02 8.37 -13.03
C PRO A 41 7.35 7.46 -14.23
N ALA A 42 7.68 8.04 -15.38
CA ALA A 42 8.14 7.31 -16.56
C ALA A 42 9.49 6.59 -16.33
N GLU A 43 10.43 7.20 -15.59
CA GLU A 43 11.71 6.56 -15.24
C GLU A 43 11.54 5.47 -14.19
N VAL A 44 10.59 5.60 -13.25
CA VAL A 44 10.26 4.53 -12.30
C VAL A 44 9.77 3.29 -13.05
N ILE A 45 8.84 3.47 -13.99
CA ILE A 45 8.32 2.37 -14.82
C ILE A 45 9.45 1.77 -15.67
N ARG A 46 10.28 2.60 -16.32
CA ARG A 46 11.42 2.11 -17.12
C ARG A 46 12.46 1.37 -16.27
N SER A 47 12.76 1.83 -15.05
CA SER A 47 13.69 1.16 -14.14
C SER A 47 13.14 -0.19 -13.66
N ILE A 48 11.85 -0.27 -13.35
CA ILE A 48 11.19 -1.53 -12.97
C ILE A 48 11.21 -2.51 -14.16
N PHE A 49 10.81 -2.06 -15.35
CA PHE A 49 10.83 -2.90 -16.55
C PHE A 49 12.26 -3.28 -16.99
N GLY A 50 13.23 -2.38 -16.83
CA GLY A 50 14.64 -2.62 -17.15
C GLY A 50 15.26 -3.68 -16.23
N LYS A 51 14.97 -3.61 -14.92
CA LYS A 51 15.35 -4.65 -13.94
C LYS A 51 14.71 -6.01 -14.24
N ILE A 52 13.45 -6.04 -14.69
CA ILE A 52 12.73 -7.28 -15.03
C ILE A 52 13.22 -7.87 -16.36
N THR A 53 13.53 -7.02 -17.35
CA THR A 53 13.96 -7.42 -18.70
C THR A 53 15.46 -7.71 -18.78
N GLY A 54 16.23 -7.36 -17.75
CA GLY A 54 17.69 -7.59 -17.70
C GLY A 54 18.53 -6.57 -18.48
N ASN A 55 17.91 -5.59 -19.15
CA ASN A 55 18.57 -4.44 -19.77
C ASN A 55 18.66 -3.29 -18.76
N ALA A 56 19.33 -3.53 -17.63
CA ALA A 56 19.63 -2.47 -16.69
C ALA A 56 20.85 -1.70 -17.21
N ASP A 57 20.64 -0.47 -17.69
CA ASP A 57 21.68 0.55 -17.74
C ASP A 57 22.07 0.88 -16.28
N LEU A 58 22.97 0.05 -15.73
CA LEU A 58 23.39 -0.02 -14.32
C LEU A 58 24.18 1.19 -13.80
N GLU A 59 23.99 2.40 -14.35
CA GLU A 59 24.91 3.52 -14.07
C GLU A 59 24.31 4.71 -13.32
N SER A 60 23.00 4.74 -13.11
CA SER A 60 22.39 5.89 -12.43
C SER A 60 22.32 5.66 -10.91
N LYS A 61 23.04 6.48 -10.13
CA LYS A 61 22.91 6.62 -8.66
C LYS A 61 21.43 6.64 -8.19
N ASN A 62 20.54 7.15 -9.04
CA ASN A 62 19.10 7.20 -8.81
C ASN A 62 18.45 5.81 -8.67
N GLU A 63 18.86 4.81 -9.46
CA GLU A 63 18.33 3.45 -9.38
C GLU A 63 18.74 2.76 -8.08
N LEU A 64 19.99 2.96 -7.66
CA LEU A 64 20.50 2.38 -6.41
C LEU A 64 19.71 2.91 -5.21
N VAL A 65 19.43 4.22 -5.19
CA VAL A 65 18.58 4.86 -4.16
C VAL A 65 17.14 4.35 -4.23
N LEU A 66 16.58 4.18 -5.42
CA LEU A 66 15.22 3.66 -5.58
C LEU A 66 15.11 2.23 -5.03
N TRP A 67 16.00 1.33 -5.44
CA TRP A 67 15.95 -0.08 -5.07
C TRP A 67 16.45 -0.38 -3.66
N ASN A 68 17.51 0.27 -3.18
CA ASN A 68 18.08 -0.03 -1.85
C ASN A 68 17.52 0.85 -0.73
N ILE A 69 16.90 2.00 -1.04
CA ILE A 69 16.42 2.94 -0.01
C ILE A 69 14.90 3.08 -0.06
N ARG A 70 14.31 3.36 -1.24
CA ARG A 70 12.86 3.64 -1.35
C ARG A 70 12.01 2.37 -1.28
N MET A 71 12.33 1.36 -2.10
CA MET A 71 11.62 0.08 -2.13
C MET A 71 11.50 -0.59 -0.75
N PRO A 72 12.59 -0.81 0.03
CA PRO A 72 12.46 -1.43 1.34
C PRO A 72 11.65 -0.59 2.32
N ARG A 73 11.74 0.75 2.26
CA ARG A 73 10.93 1.64 3.11
C ARG A 73 9.43 1.51 2.80
N ILE A 74 9.05 1.45 1.53
CA ILE A 74 7.64 1.32 1.13
C ILE A 74 7.08 -0.04 1.58
N ILE A 75 7.86 -1.10 1.41
CA ILE A 75 7.48 -2.45 1.88
C ILE A 75 7.31 -2.44 3.41
N LEU A 76 8.26 -1.87 4.16
CA LEU A 76 8.16 -1.75 5.61
C LEU A 76 6.93 -0.94 6.04
N ALA A 77 6.67 0.22 5.40
CA ALA A 77 5.50 1.04 5.71
C ALA A 77 4.19 0.29 5.47
N ALA A 78 4.09 -0.48 4.38
CA ALA A 78 2.94 -1.31 4.07
C ALA A 78 2.74 -2.42 5.12
N LEU A 79 3.81 -3.12 5.52
CA LEU A 79 3.75 -4.17 6.53
C LEU A 79 3.37 -3.63 7.91
N VAL A 80 3.99 -2.52 8.33
CA VAL A 80 3.67 -1.86 9.62
C VAL A 80 2.23 -1.36 9.62
N GLY A 81 1.78 -0.70 8.54
CA GLY A 81 0.40 -0.21 8.43
C GLY A 81 -0.64 -1.33 8.45
N ALA A 82 -0.36 -2.45 7.76
CA ALA A 82 -1.20 -3.63 7.80
C ALA A 82 -1.25 -4.24 9.21
N GLY A 83 -0.11 -4.38 9.88
CA GLY A 83 -0.02 -4.88 11.25
C GLY A 83 -0.80 -4.02 12.25
N LEU A 84 -0.64 -2.70 12.18
CA LEU A 84 -1.38 -1.77 13.04
C LEU A 84 -2.90 -1.85 12.81
N SER A 85 -3.30 -1.98 11.55
CA SER A 85 -4.72 -2.07 11.16
C SER A 85 -5.36 -3.37 11.68
N VAL A 86 -4.67 -4.51 11.57
CA VAL A 86 -5.14 -5.79 12.11
C VAL A 86 -5.20 -5.76 13.64
N SER A 87 -4.18 -5.22 14.29
CA SER A 87 -4.16 -5.07 15.75
C SER A 87 -5.32 -4.19 16.24
N GLY A 88 -5.53 -3.03 15.62
CA GLY A 88 -6.64 -2.13 15.95
C GLY A 88 -8.02 -2.77 15.72
N CYS A 89 -8.19 -3.52 14.63
CA CYS A 89 -9.44 -4.24 14.36
C CYS A 89 -9.70 -5.35 15.41
N THR A 90 -8.63 -6.02 15.85
CA THR A 90 -8.70 -7.06 16.88
C THR A 90 -9.13 -6.46 18.22
N PHE A 91 -8.52 -5.34 18.65
CA PHE A 91 -8.92 -4.66 19.89
C PHE A 91 -10.36 -4.12 19.85
N GLN A 92 -10.76 -3.51 18.73
CA GLN A 92 -12.14 -3.07 18.52
C GLN A 92 -13.14 -4.23 18.61
N SER A 93 -12.76 -5.41 18.11
CA SER A 93 -13.59 -6.63 18.18
C SER A 93 -13.64 -7.22 19.60
N LEU A 94 -12.50 -7.27 20.29
CA LEU A 94 -12.39 -7.79 21.66
C LEU A 94 -13.23 -6.98 22.65
N PHE A 95 -13.16 -5.66 22.59
CA PHE A 95 -13.96 -4.79 23.46
C PHE A 95 -15.39 -4.56 22.94
N SER A 96 -15.70 -5.04 21.72
CA SER A 96 -16.95 -4.74 21.00
C SER A 96 -17.29 -3.24 21.02
N ASN A 97 -16.26 -2.40 21.05
CA ASN A 97 -16.39 -0.95 21.16
C ASN A 97 -15.60 -0.31 20.00
N PRO A 98 -16.29 0.24 18.99
CA PRO A 98 -15.63 0.87 17.85
C PRO A 98 -14.87 2.16 18.20
N LEU A 99 -14.94 2.64 19.45
CA LEU A 99 -14.12 3.74 19.97
C LEU A 99 -12.90 3.28 20.79
N ALA A 100 -12.79 1.99 21.10
CA ALA A 100 -11.61 1.44 21.76
C ALA A 100 -10.49 1.29 20.70
N THR A 101 -9.69 2.35 20.56
CA THR A 101 -8.46 2.37 19.74
C THR A 101 -7.31 1.82 20.56
#